data_AF-A0A0C9Z3R8-F1
#
_entry.id   AF-A0A0C9Z3R8-F1
#
_cell.length_a   1.000
_cell.length_b   1.000
_cell.length_c   1.000
_cell.angle_alpha   90.00
_cell.angle_beta   90.00
_cell.angle_gamma   90.00
#
_symmetry.space_group_name_H-M   'P 1'
#
loop_
_entity.id
_entity.type
_entity.pdbx_description
1 polymer ?
#
loop_
_entity_poly.entity_id
_entity_poly.type
_entity_poly.pdbx_seq_one_letter_code
_entity_poly.pdbx_strand_id
1 'polypeptide(L)' 'MSSEVDQAIDAEVLVGHAGHAYRGYIAESQEVKIIIVRPDGVVGANVRGVTGLARYLEGVFGRMVGMH' A
#
# COMPACT_ATOMS: atom_id res chain seq x y z
N MET A 1 24.89 -8.67 18.19
CA MET A 1 23.56 -8.20 18.64
C MET A 1 23.08 -7.19 17.64
N SER A 2 22.35 -7.62 16.62
CA SER A 2 21.62 -6.73 15.71
C SER A 2 20.16 -6.97 16.05
N SER A 3 19.54 -6.01 16.74
CA SER A 3 18.11 -6.08 17.03
C SER A 3 17.37 -6.13 15.70
N GLU A 4 16.76 -7.27 15.41
CA GLU A 4 15.58 -7.33 14.55
C GLU A 4 14.59 -6.35 15.18
N VAL A 5 14.54 -5.14 14.62
CA VAL A 5 13.51 -4.19 14.98
C VAL A 5 12.25 -4.85 14.48
N ASP A 6 11.50 -5.43 15.41
CA ASP A 6 10.08 -5.71 15.27
C ASP A 6 9.42 -4.36 15.01
N GLN A 7 9.53 -3.89 13.76
CA GLN A 7 8.84 -2.70 13.29
C GLN A 7 7.39 -3.14 13.23
N ALA A 8 6.71 -3.00 14.36
CA ALA A 8 5.26 -3.04 14.41
C ALA A 8 4.78 -2.19 13.23
N ILE A 9 4.15 -2.83 12.25
CA ILE A 9 3.51 -2.13 11.17
C ILE A 9 2.53 -1.19 11.84
N ASP A 10 2.81 0.11 11.82
CA ASP A 10 1.95 1.13 12.39
C ASP A 10 0.74 1.28 11.46
N ALA A 11 -0.14 0.28 11.52
CA ALA A 11 -1.34 0.17 10.73
C ALA A 11 -2.46 0.87 11.48
N GLU A 12 -2.70 2.13 11.13
CA GLU A 12 -3.84 2.87 11.64
C GLU A 12 -5.10 2.52 10.83
N VAL A 13 -6.17 2.10 11.52
CA VAL A 13 -7.47 1.85 10.90
C VAL A 13 -8.36 3.05 11.13
N LEU A 14 -8.60 3.81 10.06
CA LEU A 14 -9.41 5.02 10.09
C LEU A 14 -10.74 4.82 9.34
N VAL A 15 -11.84 5.30 9.93
CA VAL A 15 -13.14 5.35 9.26
C VAL A 15 -13.34 6.73 8.65
N GLY A 16 -13.35 6.80 7.32
CA GLY A 16 -13.59 8.03 6.57
C GLY A 16 -15.00 8.58 6.80
N HIS A 17 -15.18 9.43 7.80
CA HIS A 17 -16.43 10.15 8.00
C HIS A 17 -16.65 11.19 6.89
N ALA A 18 -17.90 11.36 6.45
CA ALA A 18 -18.31 12.32 5.41
C ALA A 18 -17.70 12.14 4.00
N GLY A 19 -16.98 11.04 3.73
CA GLY A 19 -16.53 10.69 2.38
C GLY A 19 -15.37 11.54 1.83
N HIS A 20 -14.61 12.25 2.68
CA HIS A 20 -13.48 13.06 2.23
C HIS A 20 -12.35 12.22 1.60
N ALA A 21 -11.94 11.13 2.25
CA ALA A 21 -10.98 10.18 1.69
C ALA A 21 -11.52 9.48 0.43
N TYR A 22 -12.82 9.20 0.41
CA TYR A 22 -13.52 8.53 -0.69
C TYR A 22 -13.55 9.38 -1.97
N ARG A 23 -13.82 10.69 -1.85
CA ARG A 23 -13.82 11.63 -2.99
C ARG A 23 -12.42 12.00 -3.48
N GLY A 24 -11.45 12.12 -2.59
CA GLY A 24 -10.07 12.48 -2.94
C GLY A 24 -9.32 11.40 -3.71
N TYR A 25 -9.66 10.12 -3.50
CA TYR A 25 -8.94 8.99 -4.09
C TYR A 25 -9.75 8.15 -5.09
N ILE A 26 -10.99 8.56 -5.41
CA ILE A 26 -11.87 7.88 -6.37
C ILE A 26 -11.96 6.38 -6.06
N ALA A 27 -12.19 6.05 -4.79
CA ALA A 27 -12.58 4.70 -4.40
C ALA A 27 -14.07 4.60 -4.73
N GLU A 28 -14.45 4.01 -5.86
CA GLU A 28 -15.87 3.71 -6.13
C GLU A 28 -16.37 2.63 -5.15
N SER A 29 -17.66 2.62 -4.84
CA SER A 29 -18.21 2.04 -3.58
C SER A 29 -18.08 0.53 -3.43
N GLN A 30 -17.41 -0.15 -4.36
CA GLN A 30 -17.28 -1.60 -4.43
C GLN A 30 -15.86 -2.08 -4.72
N GLU A 31 -14.88 -1.19 -4.94
CA GLU A 31 -13.50 -1.58 -5.23
C GLU A 31 -12.52 -1.06 -4.17
N VAL A 32 -11.71 -1.98 -3.62
CA VAL A 32 -10.58 -1.61 -2.75
C VAL A 32 -9.49 -0.95 -3.59
N LYS A 33 -9.25 0.34 -3.34
CA LYS A 33 -8.12 1.10 -3.88
C LYS A 33 -6.95 1.04 -2.91
N ILE A 34 -5.76 0.77 -3.46
CA ILE A 34 -4.51 0.80 -2.71
C ILE A 34 -3.65 1.91 -3.29
N ILE A 35 -3.27 2.87 -2.44
CA ILE A 35 -2.34 3.95 -2.78
C ILE A 35 -1.00 3.62 -2.16
N ILE A 36 0.04 3.61 -2.98
CA ILE A 36 1.39 3.31 -2.54
C ILE A 36 2.17 4.61 -2.51
N VAL A 37 2.55 5.06 -1.32
CA VAL A 37 3.34 6.28 -1.10
C VAL A 37 4.77 5.86 -0.76
N ARG A 38 5.74 6.43 -1.46
CA ARG A 38 7.16 6.18 -1.20
C ARG A 38 7.63 6.92 0.06
N PRO A 39 8.77 6.54 0.65
CA PRO A 39 9.32 7.23 1.83
C PRO A 39 9.59 8.73 1.63
N ASP A 40 9.73 9.20 0.38
CA ASP A 40 9.88 10.62 0.03
C ASP A 40 8.55 11.39 -0.04
N GLY A 41 7.43 10.75 0.28
CA GLY A 41 6.09 11.34 0.25
C GLY A 41 5.43 11.37 -1.14
N VAL A 42 6.08 10.82 -2.17
CA VAL A 42 5.53 10.81 -3.53
C VAL A 42 4.64 9.58 -3.74
N VAL A 43 3.49 9.77 -4.40
CA VAL A 43 2.63 8.66 -4.85
C VAL A 43 3.35 7.87 -5.93
N GLY A 44 3.71 6.63 -5.60
CA GLY A 44 4.34 5.70 -6.53
C GLY A 44 3.34 4.94 -7.40
N ALA A 45 2.15 4.63 -6.86
CA ALA A 45 1.08 3.99 -7.62
C ALA A 45 -0.32 4.14 -7.00
N ASN A 46 -1.33 4.04 -7.86
CA ASN A 46 -2.74 3.84 -7.52
C ASN A 46 -3.18 2.52 -8.17
N VAL A 47 -3.39 1.49 -7.36
CA VAL A 47 -3.66 0.13 -7.85
C VAL A 47 -4.98 -0.40 -7.32
N ARG A 48 -5.51 -1.40 -8.04
CA ARG A 48 -6.73 -2.13 -7.68
C ARG A 48 -6.34 -3.48 -7.11
N GLY A 49 -6.73 -3.73 -5.87
CA GLY A 49 -6.54 -5.01 -5.19
C GLY A 49 -5.09 -5.51 -5.11
N VAL A 50 -4.95 -6.76 -4.65
CA VAL A 50 -3.66 -7.38 -4.32
C VAL A 50 -2.75 -7.63 -5.53
N THR A 51 -3.33 -7.90 -6.70
CA THR A 51 -2.55 -8.18 -7.92
C THR A 51 -1.76 -6.94 -8.37
N GLY A 52 -2.36 -5.76 -8.29
CA GLY A 52 -1.67 -4.52 -8.64
C GLY A 52 -0.57 -4.17 -7.63
N LEU A 53 -0.81 -4.42 -6.34
CA LEU A 53 0.19 -4.24 -5.29
C LEU A 53 1.41 -5.14 -5.53
N ALA A 54 1.19 -6.43 -5.78
CA ALA A 54 2.27 -7.39 -6.03
C ALA A 54 3.15 -6.96 -7.22
N ARG A 55 2.52 -6.59 -8.35
CA ARG A 55 3.25 -6.12 -9.54
C ARG A 55 4.09 -4.87 -9.27
N TYR A 56 3.56 -3.92 -8.48
CA TYR A 56 4.32 -2.73 -8.11
C TYR A 56 5.54 -3.10 -7.27
N LEU A 57 5.37 -3.93 -6.25
CA LEU A 57 6.47 -4.35 -5.37
C LEU A 57 7.53 -5.15 -6.15
N GLU A 58 7.12 -6.05 -7.05
CA GLU A 58 8.04 -6.76 -7.95
C GLU A 58 8.83 -5.82 -8.86
N GLY A 59 8.20 -4.76 -9.36
CA GLY A 59 8.87 -3.75 -10.19
C GLY A 59 9.88 -2.92 -9.42
N VAL A 60 9.63 -2.64 -8.13
CA VAL A 60 10.51 -1.81 -7.28
C VAL A 60 11.65 -2.63 -6.66
N PHE A 61 11.36 -3.82 -6.15
CA PHE A 61 12.31 -4.64 -5.40
C PHE A 61 12.88 -5.83 -6.19
N GLY A 62 12.42 -6.02 -7.44
CA GLY A 62 12.69 -7.21 -8.23
C GLY A 62 11.71 -8.35 -7.90
N ARG A 63 11.70 -9.38 -8.76
CA ARG A 63 10.92 -10.60 -8.50
C ARG A 63 11.46 -11.25 -7.23
N MET A 64 10.60 -11.57 -6.26
CA MET A 64 10.97 -12.43 -5.13
C MET A 64 11.38 -13.80 -5.68
N VAL A 65 12.67 -13.99 -5.93
CA VAL A 65 13.26 -15.27 -6.31
C VAL A 65 13.91 -15.82 -5.05
N GLY A 66 13.20 -16.72 -4.37
CA GLY A 66 13.76 -17.47 -3.24
C GLY A 66 12.85 -17.58 -2.04
N MET A 67 11.76 -18.33 -2.17
CA MET A 67 11.16 -19.04 -1.03
C MET A 67 10.79 -20.44 -1.53
N HIS A 68 11.75 -21.36 -1.38
CA HIS A 68 11.52 -22.80 -1.37
C HIS A 68 11.31 -23.25 0.08
#